data_AF-A0A4R1Y979-F1
#
_entry.id   AF-A0A4R1Y979-F1
#
_cell.length_a   1.000
_cell.length_b   1.000
_cell.length_c   1.000
_cell.angle_alpha   90.00
_cell.angle_beta   90.00
_cell.angle_gamma   90.00
#
_symmetry.space_group_name_H-M   'P 1'
#
loop_
_entity.id
_entity.type
_entity.pdbx_description
1 polymer ?
#
loop_
_entity_poly.entity_id
_entity_poly.type
_entity_poly.pdbx_seq_one_letter_code
_entity_poly.pdbx_strand_id
1 'polypeptide(L)'
;MLKMIILSTALLMSLSGCTTMILNSTISEIKSEKGNRTIHHDHLVGYGPPEQIQKPYENALMLVGTKHVYLLQAIEHKKRSKNFYPDLFNKIDPQFLILNDDIENSDLEHWHIKVSNENAINDFESQVQINFIKPLNLITQQDQDDLNHFGFECREHEKFNSSKYCSLKVKTEIFVLQNPENIDKLQYKKLSSPIKIDITGDFNPIVRVATHSMLYPFSIVADILTSPVQIFGYYLLKDAHFGGTGNSR
;
A
#
# COMPACT_ATOMS: atom_id res chain seq x y z
N MET A 1 -26.76 -51.88 -6.84
CA MET A 1 -25.71 -51.56 -5.83
C MET A 1 -24.29 -51.54 -6.41
N LEU A 2 -23.89 -52.50 -7.25
CA LEU A 2 -22.54 -52.55 -7.84
C LEU A 2 -22.15 -51.31 -8.68
N LYS A 3 -23.09 -50.70 -9.41
CA LYS A 3 -22.85 -49.47 -10.20
C LYS A 3 -22.60 -48.20 -9.36
N MET A 4 -23.06 -48.14 -8.10
CA MET A 4 -22.83 -46.98 -7.22
C MET A 4 -21.44 -47.02 -6.55
N ILE A 5 -20.85 -48.20 -6.39
CA ILE A 5 -19.52 -48.36 -5.77
C ILE A 5 -18.41 -47.99 -6.77
N ILE A 6 -18.61 -48.27 -8.07
CA ILE A 6 -17.64 -47.97 -9.13
C ILE A 6 -17.53 -46.45 -9.40
N LEU A 7 -18.61 -45.69 -9.23
CA LEU A 7 -18.60 -44.24 -9.45
C LEU A 7 -17.88 -43.49 -8.30
N SER A 8 -17.88 -44.06 -7.09
CA SER A 8 -17.24 -43.46 -5.92
C SER A 8 -15.73 -43.70 -5.89
N THR A 9 -15.22 -44.78 -6.50
CA THR A 9 -13.78 -45.06 -6.58
C THR A 9 -13.08 -44.32 -7.73
N ALA A 10 -13.79 -44.06 -8.84
CA ALA A 10 -13.25 -43.26 -9.95
C ALA A 10 -13.01 -41.79 -9.57
N LEU A 11 -13.83 -41.23 -8.67
CA LEU A 11 -13.69 -39.85 -8.18
C LEU A 11 -12.52 -39.67 -7.21
N LEU A 12 -12.05 -40.74 -6.55
CA LEU A 12 -10.93 -40.69 -5.61
C LEU A 12 -9.55 -40.84 -6.30
N MET A 13 -9.51 -41.37 -7.52
CA MET A 13 -8.26 -41.61 -8.26
C MET A 13 -7.72 -40.37 -8.98
N SER A 14 -8.53 -39.33 -9.16
CA SER A 14 -8.13 -38.09 -9.82
C SER A 14 -7.54 -37.04 -8.85
N LEU A 15 -7.46 -37.31 -7.55
CA LEU A 15 -7.00 -36.31 -6.54
C LEU A 15 -5.56 -36.49 -6.05
N SER A 16 -4.87 -37.58 -6.38
CA SER A 16 -3.53 -37.86 -5.86
C SER A 16 -2.42 -37.46 -6.84
N GLY A 17 -1.50 -36.59 -6.39
CA GLY A 17 -0.53 -35.88 -7.25
C GLY A 17 -0.84 -34.40 -7.42
N CYS A 18 -2.06 -33.97 -7.09
CA CYS A 18 -2.40 -32.54 -7.11
C CYS A 18 -1.79 -31.80 -5.93
N THR A 19 -1.51 -32.44 -4.80
CA THR A 19 -1.10 -31.72 -3.57
C THR A 19 0.26 -31.05 -3.73
N THR A 20 1.27 -31.76 -4.23
CA THR A 20 2.59 -31.16 -4.48
C THR A 20 2.55 -30.17 -5.64
N MET A 21 1.74 -30.42 -6.68
CA MET A 21 1.56 -29.48 -7.80
C MET A 21 0.87 -28.18 -7.36
N ILE A 22 -0.18 -28.27 -6.55
CA ILE A 22 -0.92 -27.15 -5.95
C ILE A 22 0.01 -26.38 -5.03
N LEU A 23 0.77 -27.06 -4.16
CA LEU A 23 1.72 -26.39 -3.28
C LEU A 23 2.81 -25.66 -4.06
N ASN A 24 3.33 -26.27 -5.13
CA ASN A 24 4.31 -25.65 -6.01
C ASN A 24 3.73 -24.45 -6.78
N SER A 25 2.50 -24.54 -7.27
CA SER A 25 1.82 -23.40 -7.92
C SER A 25 1.56 -22.28 -6.93
N THR A 26 1.12 -22.58 -5.71
CA THR A 26 0.91 -21.59 -4.64
C THR A 26 2.22 -20.92 -4.24
N ILE A 27 3.32 -21.66 -4.12
CA ILE A 27 4.63 -21.08 -3.83
C ILE A 27 5.13 -20.22 -5.01
N SER A 28 4.90 -20.66 -6.25
CA SER A 28 5.24 -19.87 -7.44
C SER A 28 4.44 -18.57 -7.52
N GLU A 29 3.15 -18.63 -7.19
CA GLU A 29 2.25 -17.47 -7.14
C GLU A 29 2.68 -16.49 -6.04
N ILE A 30 2.94 -16.98 -4.83
CA ILE A 30 3.47 -16.18 -3.72
C ILE A 30 4.83 -15.56 -4.08
N LYS A 31 5.73 -16.28 -4.77
CA LYS A 31 7.01 -15.73 -5.26
C LYS A 31 6.81 -14.61 -6.29
N SER A 32 5.72 -14.67 -7.05
CA SER A 32 5.36 -13.65 -8.03
C SER A 32 4.59 -12.45 -7.44
N GLU A 33 4.05 -12.58 -6.20
CA GLU A 33 3.50 -11.47 -5.42
C GLU A 33 4.62 -10.54 -4.90
N LYS A 34 5.27 -9.81 -5.81
CA LYS A 34 5.83 -8.50 -5.45
C LYS A 34 4.68 -7.50 -5.53
N GLY A 35 4.25 -7.00 -4.38
CA GLY A 35 3.12 -6.09 -4.31
C GLY A 35 3.30 -5.06 -3.21
N ASN A 36 2.58 -3.96 -3.36
CA ASN A 36 2.47 -2.94 -2.33
C ASN A 36 1.31 -3.32 -1.41
N ARG A 37 1.54 -3.32 -0.10
CA ARG A 37 0.48 -3.50 0.89
C ARG A 37 0.22 -2.18 1.60
N THR A 38 -1.05 -1.82 1.78
CA THR A 38 -1.43 -0.67 2.60
C THR A 38 -1.09 -0.91 4.06
N ILE A 39 -0.22 -0.07 4.62
CA ILE A 39 0.16 0.00 6.03
C ILE A 39 -0.82 0.90 6.78
N HIS A 40 -1.11 2.08 6.23
CA HIS A 40 -2.07 3.03 6.80
C HIS A 40 -3.03 3.54 5.73
N HIS A 41 -4.28 3.72 6.15
CA HIS A 41 -5.33 4.36 5.36
C HIS A 41 -6.14 5.30 6.25
N ASP A 42 -6.13 6.59 5.92
CA ASP A 42 -6.80 7.64 6.68
C ASP A 42 -7.32 8.77 5.79
N HIS A 43 -8.07 9.69 6.38
CA HIS A 43 -8.47 10.96 5.80
C HIS A 43 -7.92 12.08 6.67
N LEU A 44 -7.07 12.93 6.11
CA LEU A 44 -6.59 14.15 6.74
C LEU A 44 -7.70 15.19 6.74
N VAL A 45 -7.98 15.76 7.91
CA VAL A 45 -9.07 16.73 8.13
C VAL A 45 -8.57 18.09 8.59
N GLY A 46 -7.30 18.18 8.99
CA GLY A 46 -6.75 19.42 9.53
C GLY A 46 -5.23 19.42 9.62
N TYR A 47 -4.69 20.59 9.97
CA TYR A 47 -3.27 20.80 10.17
C TYR A 47 -3.02 21.84 11.27
N GLY A 48 -1.84 21.83 11.88
CA GLY A 48 -1.49 22.81 12.90
C GLY A 48 -0.08 22.62 13.46
N PRO A 49 0.32 23.48 14.41
CA PRO A 49 1.53 23.25 15.17
C PRO A 49 1.34 22.07 16.15
N PRO A 50 2.41 21.37 16.52
CA PRO A 50 2.37 20.24 17.42
C PRO A 50 2.40 20.70 18.90
N GLU A 51 1.72 21.80 19.24
CA GLU A 51 1.81 22.44 20.58
C GLU A 51 1.45 21.51 21.74
N GLN A 52 0.57 20.54 21.48
CA GLN A 52 0.12 19.56 22.47
C GLN A 52 0.91 18.24 22.43
N ILE A 53 1.84 18.10 21.48
CA ILE A 53 2.64 16.89 21.29
C ILE A 53 4.01 17.15 21.92
N GLN A 54 4.36 16.33 22.90
CA GLN A 54 5.60 16.48 23.68
C GLN A 54 6.84 16.44 22.76
N LYS A 55 7.97 17.02 23.23
CA LYS A 55 9.28 16.94 22.58
C LYS A 55 9.58 15.50 22.10
N PRO A 56 10.21 15.29 20.93
CA PRO A 56 11.06 16.22 20.16
C PRO A 56 10.39 16.93 18.96
N TYR A 57 9.06 16.99 18.90
CA TYR A 57 8.36 17.38 17.67
C TYR A 57 8.08 18.87 17.46
N GLU A 58 8.71 19.78 18.20
CA GLU A 58 8.36 21.22 18.24
C GLU A 58 8.36 21.93 16.87
N ASN A 59 9.17 21.44 15.93
CA ASN A 59 9.30 22.02 14.59
C ASN A 59 8.56 21.23 13.50
N ALA A 60 7.79 20.21 13.89
CA ALA A 60 6.99 19.44 12.95
C ALA A 60 5.75 20.22 12.51
N LEU A 61 5.22 19.87 11.34
CA LEU A 61 3.82 20.14 11.02
C LEU A 61 2.99 18.95 11.47
N MET A 62 1.93 19.23 12.23
CA MET A 62 0.94 18.24 12.60
C MET A 62 -0.15 18.21 11.53
N LEU A 63 -0.38 17.06 10.90
CA LEU A 63 -1.57 16.77 10.11
C LEU A 63 -2.48 15.87 10.92
N VAL A 64 -3.74 16.25 11.04
CA VAL A 64 -4.74 15.55 11.83
C VAL A 64 -5.58 14.70 10.89
N GLY A 65 -5.50 13.39 11.05
CA GLY A 65 -6.35 12.41 10.38
C GLY A 65 -7.58 12.04 11.20
N THR A 66 -8.48 11.25 10.60
CA THR A 66 -9.63 10.67 11.31
C THR A 66 -9.22 9.53 12.25
N LYS A 67 -8.06 8.91 12.02
CA LYS A 67 -7.56 7.77 12.82
C LYS A 67 -6.21 8.05 13.47
N HIS A 68 -5.33 8.79 12.78
CA HIS A 68 -3.96 9.03 13.22
C HIS A 68 -3.61 10.52 13.18
N VAL A 69 -2.53 10.86 13.88
CA VAL A 69 -1.85 12.15 13.71
C VAL A 69 -0.52 11.91 13.03
N TYR A 70 -0.21 12.72 12.02
CA TYR A 70 1.02 12.63 11.24
C TYR A 70 1.88 13.86 11.53
N LEU A 71 3.15 13.64 11.85
CA LEU A 71 4.12 14.70 12.09
C LEU A 71 5.13 14.72 10.96
N LEU A 72 5.21 15.85 10.27
CA LEU A 72 6.13 16.05 9.15
C LEU A 72 7.28 16.94 9.60
N GLN A 73 8.50 16.44 9.51
CA GLN A 73 9.72 17.22 9.74
C GLN A 73 10.57 17.25 8.48
N ALA A 74 10.93 18.45 8.03
CA ALA A 74 11.81 18.58 6.88
C ALA A 74 13.23 18.12 7.25
N ILE A 75 13.79 17.22 6.44
CA ILE A 75 15.18 16.78 6.61
C ILE A 75 16.09 17.95 6.24
N GLU A 76 16.95 18.35 7.17
CA GLU A 76 17.81 19.51 7.03
C GLU A 76 18.71 19.38 5.78
N HIS A 77 18.69 20.41 4.95
CA HIS A 77 19.55 20.51 3.77
C HIS A 77 20.07 21.93 3.68
N LYS A 78 21.17 22.18 2.94
CA LYS A 78 21.88 23.48 2.90
C LYS A 78 21.01 24.74 2.67
N LYS A 79 19.77 24.61 2.22
CA LYS A 79 18.82 25.70 1.96
C LYS A 79 17.51 25.59 2.76
N ARG A 80 17.35 24.64 3.68
CA ARG A 80 16.09 24.37 4.39
C ARG A 80 16.30 24.24 5.89
N SER A 81 15.57 25.07 6.63
CA SER A 81 15.48 25.09 8.09
C SER A 81 14.69 23.89 8.62
N LYS A 82 14.94 23.48 9.85
CA LYS A 82 14.10 22.53 10.59
C LYS A 82 12.66 23.03 10.76
N ASN A 83 12.46 24.36 10.75
CA ASN A 83 11.14 25.01 10.86
C ASN A 83 10.44 25.19 9.52
N PHE A 84 10.93 24.53 8.45
CA PHE A 84 10.44 24.72 7.09
C PHE A 84 8.91 24.63 6.98
N TYR A 85 8.30 23.58 7.55
CA TYR A 85 6.85 23.39 7.45
C TYR A 85 6.05 24.42 8.25
N PRO A 86 6.36 24.69 9.55
CA PRO A 86 5.76 25.80 10.27
C PRO A 86 5.87 27.13 9.53
N ASP A 87 7.05 27.48 9.00
CA ASP A 87 7.28 28.73 8.28
C ASP A 87 6.43 28.79 6.99
N LEU A 88 6.39 27.69 6.24
CA LEU A 88 5.61 27.55 5.01
C LEU A 88 4.11 27.78 5.26
N PHE A 89 3.53 27.06 6.22
CA PHE A 89 2.09 27.09 6.51
C PHE A 89 1.65 28.37 7.25
N ASN A 90 2.60 29.15 7.77
CA ASN A 90 2.34 30.47 8.34
C ASN A 90 2.36 31.59 7.29
N LYS A 91 3.18 31.46 6.23
CA LYS A 91 3.33 32.49 5.19
C LYS A 91 2.44 32.25 3.98
N ILE A 92 2.35 31.00 3.52
CA ILE A 92 1.52 30.63 2.40
C ILE A 92 0.18 30.14 2.92
N ASP A 93 -0.90 30.69 2.36
CA ASP A 93 -2.26 30.33 2.71
C ASP A 93 -2.53 28.84 2.39
N PRO A 94 -2.75 27.99 3.41
CA PRO A 94 -2.86 26.55 3.22
C PRO A 94 -4.08 26.12 2.41
N GLN A 95 -5.08 26.99 2.19
CA GLN A 95 -6.20 26.66 1.31
C GLN A 95 -5.78 26.45 -0.15
N PHE A 96 -4.62 26.98 -0.53
CA PHE A 96 -4.03 26.83 -1.86
C PHE A 96 -2.87 25.83 -1.89
N LEU A 97 -2.57 25.18 -0.76
CA LEU A 97 -1.53 24.16 -0.66
C LEU A 97 -2.14 22.76 -0.71
N ILE A 98 -1.59 21.92 -1.59
CA ILE A 98 -2.03 20.53 -1.79
C ILE A 98 -0.83 19.60 -1.60
N LEU A 99 -0.99 18.61 -0.73
CA LEU A 99 -0.04 17.52 -0.54
C LEU A 99 -0.45 16.36 -1.43
N ASN A 100 0.33 16.04 -2.45
CA ASN A 100 0.10 14.86 -3.30
C ASN A 100 1.41 14.40 -3.95
N ASP A 101 1.41 13.19 -4.53
CA ASP A 101 2.59 12.61 -5.17
C ASP A 101 2.77 13.07 -6.63
N ASP A 102 1.65 13.28 -7.34
CA ASP A 102 1.65 13.69 -8.74
C ASP A 102 0.27 14.19 -9.18
N ILE A 103 0.25 15.28 -9.94
CA ILE A 103 -0.97 15.94 -10.46
C ILE A 103 -1.41 15.35 -11.80
N GLU A 104 -0.52 14.63 -12.49
CA GLU A 104 -0.85 13.98 -13.76
C GLU A 104 -2.05 13.04 -13.62
N ASN A 105 -2.19 12.35 -12.47
CA ASN A 105 -3.26 11.38 -12.19
C ASN A 105 -4.60 11.96 -11.73
N SER A 106 -4.78 13.29 -11.72
CA SER A 106 -6.09 13.97 -11.52
C SER A 106 -6.67 13.92 -10.10
N ASP A 107 -6.18 13.06 -9.22
CA ASP A 107 -6.69 12.96 -7.85
C ASP A 107 -5.92 13.91 -6.92
N LEU A 108 -6.34 15.17 -6.89
CA LEU A 108 -5.78 16.19 -5.99
C LEU A 108 -6.09 15.93 -4.51
N GLU A 109 -7.04 15.02 -4.24
CA GLU A 109 -7.52 14.71 -2.90
C GLU A 109 -6.90 13.41 -2.37
N HIS A 110 -5.88 12.87 -3.05
CA HIS A 110 -5.24 11.64 -2.64
C HIS A 110 -3.71 11.80 -2.59
N TRP A 111 -3.19 11.65 -1.37
CA TRP A 111 -1.77 11.56 -1.11
C TRP A 111 -1.37 10.10 -0.87
N HIS A 112 -0.69 9.54 -1.86
CA HIS A 112 -0.08 8.23 -1.72
C HIS A 112 1.32 8.38 -1.10
N ILE A 113 1.80 7.40 -0.35
CA ILE A 113 3.18 7.35 0.13
C ILE A 113 3.66 5.91 0.00
N LYS A 114 4.81 5.72 -0.66
CA LYS A 114 5.47 4.41 -0.75
C LYS A 114 6.66 4.36 0.18
N VAL A 115 6.69 3.38 1.07
CA VAL A 115 7.81 3.11 1.97
C VAL A 115 8.50 1.80 1.56
N SER A 116 9.83 1.78 1.54
CA SER A 116 10.60 0.62 1.10
C SER A 116 10.61 -0.56 2.09
N ASN A 117 10.03 -0.38 3.27
CA ASN A 117 10.00 -1.40 4.31
C ASN A 117 8.63 -1.41 5.02
N GLU A 118 7.89 -2.50 4.90
CA GLU A 118 6.61 -2.69 5.61
C GLU A 118 6.74 -2.61 7.14
N ASN A 119 7.94 -2.82 7.69
CA ASN A 119 8.21 -2.70 9.12
C ASN A 119 8.43 -1.25 9.58
N ALA A 120 8.60 -0.30 8.65
CA ALA A 120 8.63 1.13 8.96
C ALA A 120 7.19 1.63 9.14
N ILE A 121 6.55 1.16 10.22
CA ILE A 121 5.11 1.33 10.43
C ILE A 121 4.80 2.75 10.90
N ASN A 122 5.57 3.32 11.83
CA ASN A 122 5.22 4.59 12.49
C ASN A 122 6.24 5.71 12.26
N ASP A 123 7.35 5.43 11.58
CA ASP A 123 8.41 6.40 11.30
C ASP A 123 9.11 5.99 10.00
N PHE A 124 9.15 6.90 9.04
CA PHE A 124 9.81 6.69 7.75
C PHE A 124 10.16 8.02 7.06
N GLU A 125 11.18 7.97 6.22
CA GLU A 125 11.53 9.08 5.32
C GLU A 125 10.75 8.97 4.01
N SER A 126 10.25 10.09 3.51
CA SER A 126 9.60 10.20 2.19
C SER A 126 9.88 11.54 1.52
N GLN A 127 9.67 11.60 0.21
CA GLN A 127 9.69 12.82 -0.56
C GLN A 127 8.28 13.34 -0.75
N VAL A 128 7.90 14.35 0.04
CA VAL A 128 6.59 14.99 -0.01
C VAL A 128 6.59 16.05 -1.10
N GLN A 129 5.66 15.95 -2.05
CA GLN A 129 5.40 17.02 -3.01
C GLN A 129 4.27 17.92 -2.50
N ILE A 130 4.55 19.22 -2.53
CA ILE A 130 3.65 20.29 -2.12
C ILE A 130 3.37 21.12 -3.36
N ASN A 131 2.10 21.28 -3.70
CA ASN A 131 1.68 22.09 -4.83
C ASN A 131 0.91 23.31 -4.34
N PHE A 132 1.20 24.45 -4.95
CA PHE A 132 0.47 25.68 -4.78
C PHE A 132 -0.41 25.90 -6.02
N ILE A 133 -1.72 26.04 -5.80
CA ILE A 133 -2.71 26.31 -6.85
C ILE A 133 -3.59 27.46 -6.41
N LYS A 134 -3.44 28.62 -7.04
CA LYS A 134 -4.23 29.81 -6.73
C LYS A 134 -4.67 30.55 -8.00
N PRO A 135 -5.94 30.98 -8.13
CA PRO A 135 -6.42 31.70 -9.31
C PRO A 135 -5.57 32.93 -9.65
N LEU A 136 -5.24 33.14 -10.93
CA LEU A 136 -4.33 34.20 -11.36
C LEU A 136 -4.78 35.60 -10.93
N ASN A 137 -6.10 35.84 -10.88
CA ASN A 137 -6.69 37.09 -10.45
C ASN A 137 -6.58 37.36 -8.93
N LEU A 138 -6.23 36.34 -8.13
CA LEU A 138 -6.06 36.44 -6.68
C LEU A 138 -4.59 36.39 -6.25
N ILE A 139 -3.66 36.27 -7.20
CA ILE A 139 -2.21 36.27 -6.92
C ILE A 139 -1.76 37.68 -6.57
N THR A 140 -1.10 37.81 -5.43
CA THR A 140 -0.46 39.04 -4.98
C THR A 140 1.05 39.00 -5.21
N GLN A 141 1.73 40.14 -5.10
CA GLN A 141 3.20 40.17 -5.13
C GLN A 141 3.80 39.39 -3.96
N GLN A 142 3.18 39.47 -2.77
CA GLN A 142 3.62 38.74 -1.59
C GLN A 142 3.60 37.22 -1.81
N ASP A 143 2.55 36.69 -2.47
CA ASP A 143 2.50 35.26 -2.84
C ASP A 143 3.73 34.86 -3.69
N GLN A 144 4.12 35.70 -4.66
CA GLN A 144 5.27 35.41 -5.52
C GLN A 144 6.58 35.44 -4.74
N ASP A 145 6.74 36.42 -3.85
CA ASP A 145 7.93 36.56 -3.01
C ASP A 145 8.08 35.36 -2.07
N ASP A 146 6.97 34.90 -1.46
CA ASP A 146 6.97 33.72 -0.59
C ASP A 146 7.24 32.43 -1.37
N LEU A 147 6.60 32.23 -2.53
CA LEU A 147 6.87 31.07 -3.38
C LEU A 147 8.35 31.00 -3.80
N ASN A 148 8.94 32.14 -4.18
CA ASN A 148 10.36 32.24 -4.52
C ASN A 148 11.25 31.97 -3.30
N HIS A 149 10.89 32.50 -2.13
CA HIS A 149 11.61 32.30 -0.88
C HIS A 149 11.69 30.82 -0.48
N PHE A 150 10.59 30.09 -0.59
CA PHE A 150 10.54 28.65 -0.31
C PHE A 150 11.08 27.78 -1.46
N GLY A 151 11.36 28.37 -2.62
CA GLY A 151 11.95 27.70 -3.76
C GLY A 151 10.96 26.86 -4.57
N PHE A 152 9.70 27.27 -4.64
CA PHE A 152 8.72 26.64 -5.51
C PHE A 152 9.09 26.84 -6.98
N GLU A 153 8.91 25.79 -7.78
CA GLU A 153 9.04 25.86 -9.23
C GLU A 153 7.66 26.06 -9.86
N CYS A 154 7.44 27.23 -10.46
CA CYS A 154 6.18 27.56 -11.11
C CYS A 154 6.21 27.26 -12.60
N ARG A 155 5.18 26.58 -13.11
CA ARG A 155 5.04 26.21 -14.53
C ARG A 155 3.61 26.41 -14.98
N GLU A 156 3.41 26.62 -16.28
CA GLU A 156 2.08 26.53 -16.86
C GLU A 156 1.64 25.06 -16.87
N HIS A 157 0.40 24.81 -16.52
CA HIS A 157 -0.17 23.47 -16.47
C HIS A 157 -1.53 23.48 -17.17
N GLU A 158 -1.74 22.57 -18.12
CA GLU A 158 -2.94 22.57 -18.97
C GLU A 158 -4.24 22.51 -18.16
N LYS A 159 -4.27 21.67 -17.11
CA LYS A 159 -5.43 21.56 -16.19
C LYS A 159 -5.70 22.83 -15.37
N PHE A 160 -4.73 23.73 -15.24
CA PHE A 160 -4.79 24.91 -14.37
C PHE A 160 -4.47 26.21 -15.12
N ASN A 161 -4.89 26.32 -16.38
CA ASN A 161 -4.64 27.47 -17.25
C ASN A 161 -5.06 28.84 -16.70
N SER A 162 -6.00 28.88 -15.76
CA SER A 162 -6.51 30.09 -15.09
C SER A 162 -5.93 30.32 -13.69
N SER A 163 -4.99 29.47 -13.26
CA SER A 163 -4.37 29.51 -11.94
C SER A 163 -2.85 29.50 -12.04
N LYS A 164 -2.18 30.10 -11.05
CA LYS A 164 -0.75 29.91 -10.87
C LYS A 164 -0.53 28.53 -10.27
N TYR A 165 0.24 27.71 -10.96
CA TYR A 165 0.65 26.39 -10.51
C TYR A 165 2.14 26.39 -10.18
N CYS A 166 2.49 26.01 -8.95
CA CYS A 166 3.87 25.83 -8.54
C CYS A 166 4.03 24.57 -7.69
N SER A 167 5.17 23.91 -7.78
CA SER A 167 5.45 22.66 -7.06
C SER A 167 6.78 22.70 -6.33
N LEU A 168 6.86 22.00 -5.21
CA LEU A 168 8.05 21.87 -4.39
C LEU A 168 8.13 20.46 -3.83
N LYS A 169 9.31 19.82 -3.94
CA LYS A 169 9.57 18.51 -3.33
C LYS A 169 10.45 18.63 -2.10
N VAL A 170 10.03 18.04 -0.99
CA VAL A 170 10.68 18.11 0.31
C VAL A 170 10.93 16.71 0.86
N LYS A 171 12.21 16.40 1.13
CA LYS A 171 12.57 15.21 1.89
C LYS A 171 12.17 15.40 3.34
N THR A 172 11.44 14.44 3.88
CA THR A 172 10.65 14.61 5.10
C THR A 172 10.69 13.33 5.91
N GLU A 173 10.94 13.45 7.21
CA GLU A 173 10.65 12.42 8.20
C GLU A 173 9.17 12.52 8.58
N ILE A 174 8.47 11.39 8.50
CA ILE A 174 7.04 11.30 8.77
C ILE A 174 6.83 10.34 9.94
N PHE A 175 6.28 10.86 11.03
CA PHE A 175 5.92 10.08 12.21
C PHE A 175 4.41 9.90 12.30
N VAL A 176 3.95 8.67 12.49
CA VAL A 176 2.53 8.33 12.66
C VAL A 176 2.26 8.03 14.12
N LEU A 177 1.51 8.90 14.78
CA LEU A 177 1.04 8.71 16.14
C LEU A 177 -0.29 7.95 16.13
N GLN A 178 -0.26 6.73 16.65
CA GLN A 178 -1.45 5.89 16.81
C GLN A 178 -2.22 6.29 18.07
N ASN A 179 -3.54 6.42 17.95
CA ASN A 179 -4.45 6.76 19.05
C ASN A 179 -3.91 7.89 19.97
N PRO A 180 -3.61 9.09 19.44
CA PRO A 180 -3.29 10.21 20.31
C PRO A 180 -4.46 10.40 21.27
N GLU A 181 -4.21 10.21 22.57
CA GLU A 181 -5.22 10.51 23.57
C GLU A 181 -5.70 11.94 23.33
N ASN A 182 -6.99 12.11 23.06
CA ASN A 182 -7.63 13.39 22.82
C ASN A 182 -7.32 14.08 21.47
N ILE A 183 -7.36 13.38 20.33
CA ILE A 183 -7.41 14.04 19.00
C ILE A 183 -8.43 15.20 18.99
N ASP A 184 -9.61 15.00 19.59
CA ASP A 184 -10.67 16.01 19.66
C ASP A 184 -10.31 17.27 20.47
N LYS A 185 -9.26 17.21 21.30
CA LYS A 185 -8.75 18.35 22.08
C LYS A 185 -7.56 19.05 21.42
N LEU A 186 -7.01 18.46 20.36
CA LEU A 186 -5.95 19.09 19.58
C LEU A 186 -6.47 20.38 18.96
N GLN A 187 -5.71 21.46 19.10
CA GLN A 187 -5.98 22.70 18.37
C GLN A 187 -5.40 22.58 16.97
N TYR A 188 -6.25 22.60 15.95
CA TYR A 188 -5.85 22.55 14.55
C TYR A 188 -6.77 23.39 13.67
N LYS A 189 -6.26 23.82 12.53
CA LYS A 189 -7.04 24.45 11.46
C LYS A 189 -7.61 23.36 10.57
N LYS A 190 -8.89 23.46 10.22
CA LYS A 190 -9.54 22.51 9.29
C LYS A 190 -9.03 22.72 7.87
N LEU A 191 -8.85 21.62 7.15
CA LEU A 191 -8.65 21.66 5.70
C LEU A 191 -9.96 22.05 5.00
N SER A 192 -9.84 22.64 3.82
CA SER A 192 -10.99 23.01 2.98
C SER A 192 -11.77 21.77 2.49
N SER A 193 -11.05 20.69 2.21
CA SER A 193 -11.60 19.36 1.95
C SER A 193 -10.72 18.28 2.62
N PRO A 194 -11.31 17.13 3.02
CA PRO A 194 -10.51 16.01 3.50
C PRO A 194 -9.60 15.44 2.40
N ILE A 195 -8.36 15.09 2.76
CA ILE A 195 -7.39 14.48 1.84
C ILE A 195 -7.22 13.01 2.23
N LYS A 196 -7.42 12.09 1.30
CA LYS A 196 -7.13 10.66 1.50
C LYS A 196 -5.63 10.45 1.57
N ILE A 197 -5.18 9.69 2.56
CA ILE A 197 -3.77 9.30 2.69
C ILE A 197 -3.64 7.78 2.70
N ASP A 198 -2.84 7.26 1.78
CA ASP A 198 -2.51 5.84 1.66
C ASP A 198 -1.00 5.64 1.79
N ILE A 199 -0.57 5.03 2.89
CA ILE A 199 0.83 4.63 3.08
C ILE A 199 0.94 3.17 2.72
N THR A 200 1.74 2.84 1.71
CA THR A 200 1.98 1.46 1.27
C THR A 200 3.43 1.05 1.43
N GLY A 201 3.66 -0.19 1.83
CA GLY A 201 4.98 -0.79 1.97
C GLY A 201 5.22 -1.88 0.94
N ASP A 202 6.49 -2.05 0.56
CA ASP A 202 6.94 -3.21 -0.18
C ASP A 202 6.73 -4.47 0.67
N PHE A 203 5.93 -5.41 0.17
CA PHE A 203 5.74 -6.71 0.79
C PHE A 203 6.79 -7.69 0.25
N ASN A 204 7.53 -8.35 1.16
CA ASN A 204 8.46 -9.41 0.78
C ASN A 204 7.86 -10.80 1.06
N PRO A 205 7.52 -11.58 0.01
CA PRO A 205 6.86 -12.87 0.19
C PRO A 205 7.75 -13.97 0.81
N ILE A 206 9.04 -13.73 1.07
CA ILE A 206 10.00 -14.75 1.56
C ILE A 206 9.46 -15.51 2.79
N VAL A 207 8.81 -14.84 3.73
CA VAL A 207 8.25 -15.49 4.94
C VAL A 207 7.08 -16.42 4.59
N ARG A 208 6.21 -16.02 3.67
CA ARG A 208 5.12 -16.88 3.16
C ARG A 208 5.66 -18.05 2.34
N VAL A 209 6.67 -17.83 1.51
CA VAL A 209 7.33 -18.91 0.76
C VAL A 209 7.95 -19.93 1.72
N ALA A 210 8.65 -19.47 2.77
CA ALA A 210 9.28 -20.34 3.76
C ALA A 210 8.25 -21.19 4.50
N THR A 211 7.16 -20.59 4.98
CA THR A 211 6.08 -21.30 5.70
C THR A 211 5.38 -22.36 4.83
N HIS A 212 5.12 -22.06 3.56
CA HIS A 212 4.51 -23.04 2.65
C HIS A 212 5.52 -24.10 2.20
N SER A 213 6.81 -23.76 2.11
CA SER A 213 7.86 -24.72 1.72
C SER A 213 8.10 -25.78 2.80
N MET A 214 7.80 -25.50 4.07
CA MET A 214 7.83 -26.51 5.15
C MET A 214 6.81 -27.64 4.96
N LEU A 215 5.79 -27.45 4.10
CA LEU A 215 4.77 -28.45 3.82
C LEU A 215 5.18 -29.46 2.72
N TYR A 216 6.28 -29.20 2.00
CA TYR A 216 6.76 -30.09 0.92
C TYR A 216 6.97 -31.55 1.34
N PRO A 217 7.61 -31.86 2.48
CA PRO A 217 7.80 -33.24 2.90
C PRO A 217 6.45 -33.96 3.09
N PHE A 218 5.46 -33.26 3.63
CA PHE A 218 4.12 -33.81 3.85
C PHE A 218 3.34 -33.98 2.54
N SER A 219 3.48 -33.06 1.58
CA SER A 219 2.81 -33.18 0.29
C SER A 219 3.37 -34.35 -0.54
N ILE A 220 4.70 -34.55 -0.50
CA ILE A 220 5.37 -35.68 -1.17
C ILE A 220 4.91 -37.00 -0.55
N VAL A 221 4.86 -37.09 0.78
CA VAL A 221 4.37 -38.29 1.49
C VAL A 221 2.90 -38.56 1.16
N ALA A 222 2.06 -37.52 1.12
CA ALA A 222 0.65 -37.66 0.75
C ALA A 222 0.50 -38.19 -0.69
N ASP A 223 1.25 -37.64 -1.64
CA ASP A 223 1.21 -38.09 -3.04
C ASP A 223 1.75 -39.53 -3.19
N ILE A 224 2.81 -39.92 -2.45
CA ILE A 224 3.34 -41.29 -2.45
C ILE A 224 2.34 -42.29 -1.84
N LEU A 225 1.73 -41.97 -0.70
CA LEU A 225 0.77 -42.86 -0.03
C LEU A 225 -0.51 -43.07 -0.86
N THR A 226 -0.85 -42.09 -1.69
CA THR A 226 -2.06 -42.12 -2.51
C THR A 226 -1.79 -42.58 -3.95
N SER A 227 -0.53 -42.76 -4.35
CA SER A 227 -0.10 -43.27 -5.67
C SER A 227 -0.44 -44.76 -5.92
N PRO A 228 -0.30 -45.70 -4.95
CA PRO A 228 -0.63 -47.12 -5.18
C PRO A 228 -2.07 -47.34 -5.63
N VAL A 229 -3.00 -46.51 -5.14
CA VAL A 229 -4.42 -46.59 -5.48
C VAL A 229 -4.64 -46.36 -6.99
N GLN A 230 -3.80 -45.57 -7.65
CA GLN A 230 -3.90 -45.29 -9.09
C GLN A 230 -3.41 -46.44 -9.97
N ILE A 231 -2.31 -47.08 -9.57
CA ILE A 231 -1.75 -48.23 -10.30
C ILE A 231 -2.73 -49.40 -10.21
N PHE A 232 -3.21 -49.74 -9.01
CA PHE A 232 -4.18 -50.82 -8.83
C PHE A 232 -5.53 -50.52 -9.51
N GLY A 233 -5.99 -49.27 -9.47
CA GLY A 233 -7.20 -48.85 -10.18
C GLY A 233 -7.13 -48.97 -11.70
N TYR A 234 -5.98 -48.58 -12.29
CA TYR A 234 -5.73 -48.71 -13.72
C TYR A 234 -5.71 -50.18 -14.17
N TYR A 235 -5.04 -51.06 -13.41
CA TYR A 235 -5.03 -52.49 -13.70
C TYR A 235 -6.42 -53.13 -13.56
N LEU A 236 -7.19 -52.81 -12.52
CA LEU A 236 -8.55 -53.33 -12.32
C LEU A 236 -9.53 -52.87 -13.42
N LEU A 237 -9.40 -51.65 -13.94
CA LEU A 237 -10.22 -51.17 -15.06
C LEU A 237 -9.80 -51.80 -16.40
N LYS A 238 -8.52 -52.12 -16.58
CA LYS A 238 -8.01 -52.77 -17.79
C LYS A 238 -8.49 -54.22 -17.92
N ASP A 239 -8.55 -54.95 -16.81
CA ASP A 239 -9.06 -56.33 -16.79
C ASP A 239 -10.58 -56.41 -16.95
N ALA A 240 -11.32 -55.39 -16.47
CA ALA A 240 -12.77 -55.31 -16.66
C ALA A 240 -13.18 -55.09 -18.13
N HIS A 241 -12.28 -54.63 -19.01
CA HIS A 241 -12.56 -54.36 -20.42
C HIS A 241 -12.31 -55.55 -21.37
N PHE A 242 -11.69 -56.64 -20.90
CA PHE A 242 -11.34 -57.82 -21.73
C PHE A 242 -12.12 -59.11 -21.39
N GLY A 243 -13.07 -59.06 -20.45
CA GLY A 243 -13.76 -60.25 -19.93
C GLY A 243 -15.15 -60.55 -20.52
N GLY A 244 -15.47 -60.15 -21.75
CA GLY A 244 -16.82 -60.42 -22.28
C GLY A 244 -17.01 -60.27 -23.78
N THR A 245 -16.70 -61.33 -24.53
CA THR A 245 -17.62 -61.95 -25.52
C THR A 245 -16.99 -63.25 -26.03
N GLY A 246 -17.33 -64.36 -25.38
CA GLY A 246 -17.15 -65.71 -25.88
C GLY A 246 -18.51 -66.39 -26.09
N ASN A 247 -18.85 -66.58 -27.37
CA ASN A 247 -19.77 -67.57 -27.96
C ASN A 247 -21.31 -67.49 -27.73
N SER A 248 -22.07 -67.38 -28.82
CA SER A 248 -22.82 -68.52 -29.42
C SER A 248 -23.97 -68.05 -30.32
N ARG A 249 -23.85 -68.25 -31.64
CA ARG A 249 -24.83 -68.91 -32.52
C ARG A 249 -24.25 -69.06 -33.92
#